data_AF-A0A7S0ZCX3-F1
#
_entry.id   AF-A0A7S0ZCX3-F1
#
_cell.length_a   1.000
_cell.length_b   1.000
_cell.length_c   1.000
_cell.angle_alpha   90.00
_cell.angle_beta   90.00
_cell.angle_gamma   90.00
#
_symmetry.space_group_name_H-M   'P 1'
#
loop_
_entity.id
_entity.type
_entity.pdbx_description
1 polymer ?
#
loop_
_entity_poly.entity_id
_entity_poly.type
_entity_poly.pdbx_seq_one_letter_code
_entity_poly.pdbx_strand_id
1 'polypeptide(L)'
;MELGGANGKVAFIDTENTFRPERVAAVAARFELNEDNVLDNIIVARAYTSDHQIELLPYVAAKMASDQFSLLIVDSATALFRTDFSGRGELADRQQKLNRFMSQLMKIAEQFNVAIWLTNQVMVS
;
A
#
# COMPACT_ATOMS: atom_id res chain seq x y z
N MET A 1 -16.76 -13.67 14.87
CA MET A 1 -15.43 -13.56 14.24
C MET A 1 -14.42 -14.15 15.22
N GLU A 2 -14.04 -15.42 15.05
CA GLU A 2 -13.18 -16.12 16.04
C GLU A 2 -11.67 -16.03 15.73
N LEU A 3 -11.28 -15.58 14.53
CA LEU A 3 -9.87 -15.55 14.09
C LEU A 3 -9.27 -14.13 13.93
N GLY A 4 -9.99 -13.08 14.36
CA GLY A 4 -9.47 -11.70 14.41
C GLY A 4 -9.34 -10.94 13.07
N GLY A 5 -9.78 -11.52 11.95
CA GLY A 5 -9.76 -10.87 10.62
C GLY A 5 -10.98 -9.97 10.33
N ALA A 6 -10.83 -9.10 9.34
CA ALA A 6 -11.84 -8.11 8.93
C ALA A 6 -12.64 -8.50 7.66
N ASN A 7 -12.51 -9.75 7.19
CA ASN A 7 -13.25 -10.35 6.06
C ASN A 7 -13.37 -9.44 4.81
N GLY A 8 -12.29 -8.76 4.42
CA GLY A 8 -12.24 -7.95 3.22
C GLY A 8 -10.90 -8.10 2.51
N LYS A 9 -10.87 -7.66 1.25
CA LYS A 9 -9.69 -7.72 0.39
C LYS A 9 -8.57 -6.80 0.89
N VAL A 10 -7.36 -7.04 0.38
CA VAL A 10 -6.17 -6.23 0.65
C VAL A 10 -5.69 -5.58 -0.64
N ALA A 11 -5.38 -4.29 -0.60
CA ALA A 11 -4.66 -3.60 -1.65
C ALA A 11 -3.19 -3.42 -1.23
N PHE A 12 -2.25 -3.69 -2.13
CA PHE A 12 -0.82 -3.57 -1.89
C PHE A 12 -0.18 -2.68 -2.96
N ILE A 13 0.36 -1.54 -2.56
CA ILE A 13 1.18 -0.68 -3.42
C ILE A 13 2.65 -0.99 -3.14
N ASP A 14 3.30 -1.62 -4.11
CA ASP A 14 4.70 -2.02 -4.04
C ASP A 14 5.58 -0.99 -4.77
N THR A 15 6.48 -0.34 -4.06
CA THR A 15 7.41 0.64 -4.61
C THR A 15 8.82 0.09 -4.84
N GLU A 16 9.15 -1.04 -4.21
CA GLU A 16 10.51 -1.59 -4.15
C GLU A 16 10.60 -3.02 -4.69
N ASN A 17 9.51 -3.54 -5.27
CA ASN A 17 9.38 -4.91 -5.75
C ASN A 17 9.62 -5.93 -4.63
N THR A 18 8.99 -5.73 -3.48
CA THR A 18 9.12 -6.55 -2.26
C THR A 18 8.01 -7.59 -2.13
N PHE A 19 6.89 -7.44 -2.82
CA PHE A 19 5.79 -8.38 -2.72
C PHE A 19 6.17 -9.75 -3.29
N ARG A 20 5.93 -10.81 -2.53
CA ARG A 20 6.24 -12.20 -2.88
C ARG A 20 5.02 -13.08 -2.61
N PRO A 21 4.23 -13.46 -3.63
CA PRO A 21 3.04 -14.30 -3.47
C PRO A 21 3.33 -15.59 -2.69
N GLU A 22 4.49 -16.20 -2.91
CA GLU A 22 4.92 -17.43 -2.24
C GLU A 22 5.07 -17.26 -0.72
N ARG A 23 5.40 -16.05 -0.24
CA ARG A 23 5.44 -15.77 1.20
C ARG A 23 4.05 -15.70 1.81
N VAL A 24 3.08 -15.16 1.08
CA VAL A 24 1.68 -15.12 1.51
C VAL A 24 1.10 -16.54 1.54
N ALA A 25 1.34 -17.33 0.49
CA ALA A 25 0.92 -18.73 0.39
C ALA A 25 1.48 -19.56 1.56
N ALA A 26 2.77 -19.43 1.88
CA ALA A 26 3.38 -20.11 3.03
C ALA A 26 2.73 -19.74 4.37
N VAL A 27 2.31 -18.48 4.54
CA VAL A 27 1.56 -18.04 5.74
C VAL A 27 0.14 -18.62 5.73
N ALA A 28 -0.56 -18.60 4.59
CA ALA A 28 -1.90 -19.16 4.44
C ALA A 28 -1.93 -20.66 4.79
N ALA A 29 -0.95 -21.44 4.31
CA ALA A 29 -0.81 -22.86 4.61
C ALA A 29 -0.70 -23.15 6.12
N ARG A 30 0.01 -22.29 6.88
CA ARG A 30 0.12 -22.41 8.35
C ARG A 30 -1.23 -22.25 9.06
N PHE A 31 -2.18 -21.53 8.46
CA PHE A 31 -3.54 -21.36 8.96
C PHE A 31 -4.55 -22.30 8.30
N GLU A 32 -4.09 -23.30 7.53
CA GLU A 32 -4.93 -24.27 6.82
C GLU A 32 -5.92 -23.60 5.85
N LEU A 33 -5.55 -22.43 5.31
CA LEU A 33 -6.34 -21.69 4.33
C LEU A 33 -5.98 -22.13 2.91
N ASN A 34 -6.95 -22.05 2.00
CA ASN A 34 -6.70 -22.24 0.57
C ASN A 34 -5.87 -21.07 0.03
N GLU A 35 -4.67 -21.37 -0.49
CA GLU A 35 -3.69 -20.38 -0.93
C GLU A 35 -4.20 -19.51 -2.09
N ASP A 36 -4.83 -20.12 -3.11
CA ASP A 36 -5.36 -19.41 -4.28
C ASP A 36 -6.43 -18.40 -3.87
N ASN A 37 -7.37 -18.80 -3.01
CA ASN A 37 -8.41 -17.92 -2.48
C ASN A 37 -7.81 -16.76 -1.66
N VAL A 38 -6.72 -16.98 -0.94
CA VAL A 38 -6.04 -15.91 -0.19
C VAL A 38 -5.37 -14.93 -1.16
N LEU A 39 -4.68 -15.44 -2.18
CA LEU A 39 -4.00 -14.61 -3.18
C LEU A 39 -4.98 -13.81 -4.04
N ASP A 40 -6.12 -14.40 -4.43
CA ASP A 40 -7.18 -13.72 -5.18
C ASP A 40 -7.81 -12.54 -4.42
N ASN A 41 -7.69 -12.52 -3.09
CA ASN A 41 -8.14 -11.43 -2.23
C ASN A 41 -7.11 -10.30 -2.06
N ILE A 42 -5.95 -10.39 -2.73
CA ILE A 42 -4.89 -9.37 -2.67
C ILE A 42 -4.69 -8.77 -4.06
N ILE A 43 -4.99 -7.48 -4.20
CA ILE A 43 -4.61 -6.73 -5.41
C ILE A 43 -3.24 -6.09 -5.20
N VAL A 44 -2.36 -6.21 -6.19
CA VAL A 44 -1.00 -5.64 -6.14
C VAL A 44 -0.83 -4.66 -7.29
N ALA A 45 -0.36 -3.46 -6.97
CA ALA A 45 0.01 -2.45 -7.95
C ALA A 45 1.45 -2.01 -7.69
N ARG A 46 2.27 -1.97 -8.74
CA ARG A 46 3.66 -1.53 -8.64
C ARG A 46 3.78 -0.05 -9.01
N ALA A 47 4.27 0.76 -8.08
CA ALA A 47 4.62 2.15 -8.33
C ALA A 47 6.08 2.23 -8.80
N TYR A 48 6.35 3.11 -9.77
CA TYR A 48 7.69 3.29 -10.36
C TYR A 48 8.28 4.68 -10.08
N THR A 49 7.43 5.66 -9.76
CA THR A 49 7.79 7.04 -9.41
C THR A 49 6.86 7.55 -8.32
N SER A 50 7.24 8.64 -7.64
CA SER A 50 6.39 9.31 -6.65
C SER A 50 5.09 9.84 -7.25
N ASP A 51 5.08 10.23 -8.53
CA ASP A 51 3.85 10.60 -9.25
C ASP A 51 2.96 9.38 -9.47
N HIS A 52 3.52 8.29 -9.99
CA HIS A 52 2.75 7.06 -10.21
C HIS A 52 2.15 6.53 -8.91
N GLN A 53 2.87 6.65 -7.79
CA GLN A 53 2.36 6.27 -6.47
C GLN A 53 1.09 7.05 -6.07
N ILE A 54 1.02 8.34 -6.40
CA ILE A 54 -0.16 9.18 -6.17
C ILE A 54 -1.27 8.85 -7.17
N GLU A 55 -0.92 8.67 -8.45
CA GLU A 55 -1.86 8.32 -9.52
C GLU A 55 -2.55 6.97 -9.30
N LEU A 56 -1.92 6.03 -8.57
CA LEU A 56 -2.53 4.76 -8.19
C LEU A 56 -3.69 4.90 -7.19
N LEU A 57 -3.73 5.96 -6.37
CA LEU A 57 -4.72 6.11 -5.31
C LEU A 57 -6.18 6.20 -5.83
N PRO A 58 -6.49 6.98 -6.90
CA PRO A 58 -7.80 6.93 -7.54
C PRO A 58 -8.22 5.54 -8.02
N TYR A 59 -7.31 4.74 -8.56
CA TYR A 59 -7.63 3.38 -9.00
C TYR A 59 -7.94 2.45 -7.82
N VAL A 60 -7.18 2.56 -6.73
CA VAL A 60 -7.45 1.85 -5.49
C VAL A 60 -8.82 2.25 -4.93
N ALA A 61 -9.13 3.54 -4.86
CA ALA A 61 -10.43 4.03 -4.42
C ALA A 61 -11.58 3.52 -5.31
N ALA A 62 -11.40 3.46 -6.63
CA ALA A 62 -12.39 2.91 -7.55
C ALA A 62 -12.64 1.40 -7.31
N LYS A 63 -11.59 0.64 -6.96
CA LYS A 63 -11.73 -0.77 -6.55
C LYS A 63 -12.45 -0.90 -5.21
N MET A 64 -12.12 -0.06 -4.24
CA MET A 64 -12.79 -0.02 -2.93
C MET A 64 -14.26 0.40 -3.00
N ALA A 65 -14.67 1.11 -4.06
CA ALA A 65 -16.07 1.41 -4.30
C ALA A 65 -16.86 0.21 -4.86
N SER A 66 -16.18 -0.75 -5.50
CA SER A 66 -16.82 -1.92 -6.12
C SER A 66 -16.77 -3.18 -5.24
N ASP A 67 -15.73 -3.31 -4.42
CA ASP A 67 -15.45 -4.47 -3.58
C ASP A 67 -15.16 -4.04 -2.14
N GLN A 68 -15.40 -4.92 -1.17
CA GLN A 68 -15.05 -4.67 0.23
C GLN A 68 -13.55 -4.88 0.48
N PHE A 69 -12.86 -3.82 0.86
CA PHE A 69 -11.47 -3.85 1.32
C PHE A 69 -11.40 -3.55 2.81
N SER A 70 -10.43 -4.19 3.49
CA SER A 70 -10.19 -3.94 4.92
C SER A 70 -8.78 -3.44 5.21
N LEU A 71 -7.86 -3.52 4.23
CA LEU A 71 -6.48 -3.07 4.37
C LEU A 71 -5.90 -2.53 3.05
N LEU A 72 -5.21 -1.39 3.13
CA LEU A 72 -4.30 -0.88 2.10
C LEU A 72 -2.88 -0.81 2.66
N ILE A 73 -1.95 -1.49 2.01
CA ILE A 73 -0.52 -1.49 2.34
C ILE A 73 0.23 -0.64 1.31
N VAL A 74 1.15 0.21 1.77
CA VAL A 74 2.13 0.89 0.91
C VAL A 74 3.53 0.55 1.38
N ASP A 75 4.26 -0.21 0.58
CA ASP A 75 5.62 -0.68 0.87
C ASP A 75 6.59 -0.22 -0.23
N SER A 76 7.41 0.82 -0.05
CA SER A 76 7.52 1.72 1.10
C SER A 76 7.08 3.15 0.76
N ALA A 77 6.50 3.83 1.75
CA ALA A 77 5.79 5.09 1.54
C ALA A 77 6.71 6.24 1.08
N THR A 78 8.00 6.20 1.38
CA THR A 78 8.94 7.30 1.09
C THR A 78 10.05 6.96 0.11
N ALA A 79 10.23 5.70 -0.30
CA ALA A 79 11.35 5.31 -1.15
C ALA A 79 11.40 6.11 -2.46
N LEU A 80 10.30 6.14 -3.21
CA LEU A 80 10.23 6.85 -4.49
C LEU A 80 10.37 8.37 -4.31
N PHE A 81 9.82 8.94 -3.22
CA PHE A 81 10.00 10.36 -2.90
C PHE A 81 11.44 10.74 -2.58
N ARG A 82 12.25 9.82 -2.06
CA ARG A 82 13.69 10.09 -1.83
C ARG A 82 14.50 9.97 -3.10
N THR A 83 14.12 9.05 -3.99
CA THR A 83 14.78 8.85 -5.29
C THR A 83 14.49 10.02 -6.23
N ASP A 84 13.23 10.46 -6.30
CA ASP A 84 12.81 11.52 -7.21
C ASP A 84 13.24 12.93 -6.76
N PHE A 85 13.51 13.11 -5.46
CA PHE A 85 13.90 14.39 -4.85
C PHE A 85 15.18 14.22 -4.02
N SER A 86 16.33 14.30 -4.70
CA SER A 86 17.64 13.99 -4.12
C SER A 86 18.40 15.22 -3.62
N GLY A 87 18.02 16.43 -4.05
CA GLY A 87 18.70 17.68 -3.68
C GLY A 87 18.17 18.36 -2.42
N ARG A 88 19.02 19.09 -1.69
CA ARG A 88 18.58 19.93 -0.54
C ARG A 88 17.61 21.04 -0.96
N GLY A 89 17.70 21.53 -2.20
CA GLY A 89 16.79 22.53 -2.76
C GLY A 89 15.37 22.00 -3.00
N GLU A 90 15.21 20.68 -3.06
CA GLU A 90 13.94 20.01 -3.38
C GLU A 90 13.22 19.50 -2.13
N LEU A 91 13.79 19.76 -0.94
CA LEU A 91 13.24 19.29 0.33
C LEU A 91 11.81 19.80 0.53
N ALA A 92 11.55 21.07 0.21
CA ALA A 92 10.23 21.67 0.36
C ALA A 92 9.20 21.00 -0.57
N ASP A 93 9.55 20.82 -1.84
CA ASP A 93 8.68 20.19 -2.85
C ASP A 93 8.40 18.72 -2.50
N ARG A 94 9.42 17.99 -2.06
CA ARG A 94 9.27 16.61 -1.56
C ARG A 94 8.28 16.55 -0.41
N GLN A 95 8.44 17.42 0.59
CA GLN A 95 7.55 17.44 1.75
C GLN A 95 6.13 17.83 1.36
N GLN A 96 5.97 18.81 0.46
CA GLN A 96 4.66 19.20 -0.03
C GLN A 96 3.96 18.03 -0.76
N LYS A 97 4.69 17.31 -1.63
CA LYS A 97 4.14 16.19 -2.40
C LYS A 97 3.82 14.99 -1.51
N LEU A 98 4.71 14.65 -0.57
CA LEU A 98 4.47 13.60 0.42
C LEU A 98 3.25 13.92 1.29
N ASN A 99 3.09 15.17 1.73
CA ASN A 99 1.92 15.59 2.51
C ASN A 99 0.61 15.45 1.72
N ARG A 100 0.62 15.73 0.41
CA ARG A 100 -0.54 15.50 -0.47
C ARG A 100 -0.87 14.00 -0.55
N PHE A 101 0.13 13.15 -0.73
CA PHE A 101 -0.05 11.69 -0.74
C PHE A 101 -0.65 11.18 0.58
N MET A 102 -0.09 11.57 1.72
CA MET A 102 -0.60 11.21 3.05
C MET A 102 -2.04 11.71 3.28
N SER A 103 -2.35 12.92 2.82
CA SER A 103 -3.71 13.48 2.92
C SER A 103 -4.72 12.70 2.08
N GLN A 104 -4.33 12.20 0.90
CA GLN A 104 -5.20 11.36 0.08
C GLN A 104 -5.40 9.97 0.71
N LEU A 105 -4.35 9.38 1.28
CA LEU A 105 -4.47 8.14 2.04
C LEU A 105 -5.46 8.30 3.21
N MET A 106 -5.34 9.36 4.02
CA MET A 106 -6.29 9.61 5.12
C MET A 106 -7.74 9.72 4.63
N LYS A 107 -7.98 10.41 3.52
CA LYS A 107 -9.32 10.48 2.91
C LYS A 107 -9.84 9.11 2.49
N ILE A 108 -8.99 8.26 1.92
CA ILE A 108 -9.34 6.88 1.55
C ILE A 108 -9.70 6.07 2.81
N ALA A 109 -8.88 6.16 3.86
CA ALA A 109 -9.13 5.49 5.14
C ALA A 109 -10.50 5.85 5.72
N GLU A 110 -10.82 7.14 5.77
CA GLU A 110 -12.09 7.66 6.30
C GLU A 110 -13.27 7.31 5.41
N GLN A 111 -13.15 7.47 4.09
CA GLN A 111 -14.24 7.26 3.15
C GLN A 111 -14.66 5.79 3.05
N PHE A 112 -13.69 4.87 3.06
CA PHE A 112 -13.93 3.44 2.87
C PHE A 112 -13.84 2.62 4.16
N ASN A 113 -13.56 3.26 5.30
CA ASN A 113 -13.34 2.61 6.60
C ASN A 113 -12.31 1.48 6.51
N VAL A 114 -11.18 1.77 5.86
CA VAL A 114 -10.09 0.82 5.57
C VAL A 114 -8.86 1.15 6.41
N ALA A 115 -8.20 0.13 6.96
CA ALA A 115 -6.91 0.34 7.62
C ALA A 115 -5.82 0.65 6.58
N ILE A 116 -4.92 1.58 6.89
CA ILE A 116 -3.76 1.91 6.05
C ILE A 116 -2.48 1.56 6.80
N TRP A 117 -1.64 0.72 6.19
CA TRP A 117 -0.35 0.32 6.71
C TRP A 117 0.77 0.84 5.82
N LEU A 118 1.67 1.63 6.39
CA LEU A 118 2.80 2.22 5.68
C LEU A 118 4.10 1.68 6.26
N THR A 119 5.01 1.24 5.40
CA THR A 119 6.39 0.96 5.79
C THR A 119 7.29 2.13 5.40
N ASN A 120 8.38 2.29 6.14
CA ASN A 120 9.38 3.30 5.84
C ASN A 120 10.76 2.76 6.18
N GLN A 121 11.66 2.71 5.19
CA GLN A 121 13.04 2.30 5.42
C GLN A 121 13.90 3.51 5.82
N VAL A 122 14.40 3.51 7.05
CA VAL A 122 15.35 4.52 7.53
C VAL A 122 16.77 3.99 7.33
N MET A 123 17.56 4.65 6.49
CA MET A 123 19.01 4.43 6.45
C MET A 123 19.67 5.40 7.42
N VAL A 124 20.51 4.85 8.31
CA VAL A 124 21.39 5.64 9.18
C VAL A 124 22.78 5.58 8.53
N SER A 125 23.29 6.73 8.12
CA SER A 125 24.69 6.91 7.68
C SER A 125 25.53 7.47 8.81
#